data_AF-A0A1J4TLF1-F1
#
_entry.id   AF-A0A1J4TLF1-F1
#
_cell.length_a   1.000
_cell.length_b   1.000
_cell.length_c   1.000
_cell.angle_alpha   90.00
_cell.angle_beta   90.00
_cell.angle_gamma   90.00
#
_symmetry.space_group_name_H-M   'P 1'
#
loop_
_entity.id
_entity.type
_entity.pdbx_description
1 polymer ?
#
loop_
_entity_poly.entity_id
_entity_poly.type
_entity_poly.pdbx_seq_one_letter_code
_entity_poly.pdbx_strand_id
1 'polypeptide(L)'
;AQREFGVPAEYIVAIIGVETLYGRNTGGYRALDALTTLAFSYPRRADFFRVELEQFLLLAREQDFNLLEINSSYAGALGIPQFMPSNFRKYALDYNGNGKVDILHEAADAIGSVANYFKHYGWRSGEPVALLASVADAQRLGVMTEVSPLLGWRTDAGVTPALKTDDVLPPAWLLDLTLENDKEYWLAFENFDVIMRYNISSFYALSVHQLAQALRDGRR
;
A
#
# COMPACT_ATOMS: atom_id res chain seq x y z
N ALA A 1 14.47 -2.98 -8.75
CA ALA A 1 13.55 -3.22 -7.62
C ALA A 1 12.94 -4.62 -7.68
N GLN A 2 12.18 -4.98 -8.73
CA GLN A 2 11.52 -6.30 -8.80
C GLN A 2 12.45 -7.50 -8.57
N ARG A 3 13.61 -7.56 -9.23
CA ARG A 3 14.56 -8.67 -9.05
C ARG A 3 15.17 -8.73 -7.64
N GLU A 4 15.31 -7.59 -6.98
CA GLU A 4 16.04 -7.45 -5.71
C GLU A 4 15.13 -7.61 -4.48
N PHE A 5 13.90 -7.11 -4.60
CA PHE A 5 12.92 -7.13 -3.52
C PHE A 5 11.83 -8.19 -3.71
N GLY A 6 11.70 -8.79 -4.89
CA GLY A 6 10.66 -9.78 -5.20
C GLY A 6 9.27 -9.18 -5.43
N VAL A 7 9.14 -7.85 -5.44
CA VAL A 7 7.89 -7.12 -5.63
C VAL A 7 7.69 -6.79 -7.12
N PRO A 8 6.61 -7.23 -7.78
CA PRO A 8 6.40 -6.96 -9.20
C PRO A 8 6.35 -5.46 -9.50
N ALA A 9 6.92 -5.07 -10.65
CA ALA A 9 7.04 -3.67 -11.04
C ALA A 9 5.67 -2.98 -11.14
N GLU A 10 4.65 -3.68 -11.62
CA GLU A 10 3.29 -3.18 -11.73
C GLU A 10 2.69 -2.75 -10.38
N TYR A 11 3.02 -3.42 -9.27
CA TYR A 11 2.55 -3.01 -7.93
C TYR A 11 3.30 -1.78 -7.41
N ILE A 12 4.61 -1.70 -7.66
CA ILE A 12 5.40 -0.51 -7.29
C ILE A 12 4.87 0.72 -8.05
N VAL A 13 4.64 0.59 -9.36
CA VAL A 13 4.09 1.65 -10.20
C VAL A 13 2.66 1.98 -9.78
N ALA A 14 1.83 0.98 -9.46
CA ALA A 14 0.46 1.22 -9.02
C ALA A 14 0.39 2.00 -7.70
N ILE A 15 1.24 1.69 -6.71
CA ILE A 15 1.34 2.47 -5.46
C ILE A 15 1.67 3.93 -5.77
N ILE A 16 2.73 4.18 -6.53
CA ILE A 16 3.15 5.54 -6.88
C ILE A 16 2.05 6.28 -7.69
N GLY A 17 1.35 5.56 -8.56
CA GLY A 17 0.23 6.10 -9.33
C GLY A 17 -0.95 6.52 -8.46
N VAL A 18 -1.37 5.65 -7.54
CA VAL A 18 -2.47 5.92 -6.60
C VAL A 18 -2.12 7.04 -5.62
N GLU A 19 -0.90 7.04 -5.08
CA GLU A 19 -0.49 8.02 -4.06
C GLU A 19 -0.35 9.43 -4.63
N THR A 20 0.27 9.59 -5.79
CA THR A 20 0.70 10.94 -6.25
C THR A 20 0.49 11.22 -7.73
N LEU A 21 -0.22 10.36 -8.46
CA LEU A 21 -0.29 10.42 -9.93
C LEU A 21 1.12 10.50 -10.54
N TYR A 22 2.02 9.63 -10.06
CA TYR A 22 3.42 9.55 -10.51
C TYR A 22 4.22 10.83 -10.21
N GLY A 23 4.05 11.37 -9.01
CA GLY A 23 4.76 12.57 -8.53
C GLY A 23 4.13 13.90 -8.95
N ARG A 24 3.02 13.91 -9.68
CA ARG A 24 2.32 15.15 -10.07
C ARG A 24 1.62 15.83 -8.91
N ASN A 25 1.20 15.07 -7.90
CA ASN A 25 0.51 15.57 -6.72
C ASN A 25 1.15 14.97 -5.45
N THR A 26 2.18 15.63 -4.93
CA THR A 26 2.87 15.24 -3.69
C THR A 26 2.37 15.98 -2.45
N GLY A 27 1.29 16.77 -2.60
CA GLY A 27 0.77 17.66 -1.57
C GLY A 27 1.38 19.07 -1.62
N GLY A 28 0.69 20.01 -0.97
CA GLY A 28 1.04 21.44 -0.98
C GLY A 28 1.07 22.10 0.41
N TYR A 29 1.02 21.30 1.48
CA TYR A 29 1.19 21.80 2.83
C TYR A 29 2.65 21.69 3.24
N ARG A 30 3.18 22.63 4.01
CA ARG A 30 4.48 22.41 4.65
C ARG A 30 4.36 21.27 5.66
N ALA A 31 5.26 20.30 5.60
CA ALA A 31 5.25 19.13 6.48
C ALA A 31 5.28 19.54 7.96
N LEU A 32 6.07 20.56 8.29
CA LEU A 32 6.14 21.10 9.66
C LEU A 32 4.78 21.61 10.14
N ASP A 33 4.05 22.35 9.30
CA ASP A 33 2.74 22.90 9.66
C ASP A 33 1.72 21.76 9.88
N ALA A 34 1.62 20.85 8.90
CA ALA A 34 0.68 19.73 8.95
C ALA A 34 0.90 18.87 10.21
N LEU A 35 2.15 18.44 10.45
CA LEU A 35 2.48 17.59 11.59
C LEU A 35 2.33 18.31 12.92
N THR A 36 2.73 19.59 13.02
CA THR A 36 2.55 20.39 14.24
C THR A 36 1.07 20.58 14.57
N THR A 37 0.26 20.98 13.59
CA THR A 37 -1.19 21.13 13.77
C THR A 37 -1.82 19.82 14.22
N LEU A 38 -1.48 18.69 13.61
CA LEU A 38 -2.06 17.40 13.99
C LEU A 38 -1.55 16.88 15.35
N ALA A 39 -0.30 17.15 15.71
CA ALA A 39 0.30 16.76 16.98
C ALA A 39 -0.29 17.52 18.19
N PHE A 40 -0.71 18.77 18.00
CA PHE A 40 -1.12 19.66 19.10
C PHE A 40 -2.58 20.11 19.04
N SER A 41 -3.23 20.05 17.88
CA SER A 41 -4.60 20.54 17.69
C SER A 41 -5.58 19.46 17.21
N TYR A 42 -5.15 18.20 17.11
CA TYR A 42 -6.03 17.06 16.75
C TYR A 42 -5.98 15.95 17.82
N PRO A 43 -6.75 16.08 18.93
CA PRO A 43 -6.64 15.20 20.10
C PRO A 43 -6.77 13.70 19.79
N ARG A 44 -7.62 13.33 18.83
CA ARG A 44 -7.92 11.92 18.50
C ARG A 44 -6.70 11.10 18.08
N ARG A 45 -5.70 11.72 17.44
CA ARG A 45 -4.46 11.03 16.99
C ARG A 45 -3.19 11.80 17.37
N ALA A 46 -3.26 12.69 18.36
CA ALA A 46 -2.16 13.58 18.73
C ALA A 46 -0.86 12.81 19.01
N ASP A 47 -0.92 11.69 19.75
CA ASP A 47 0.28 10.91 20.08
C ASP A 47 0.98 10.32 18.85
N PHE A 48 0.20 9.80 17.89
CA PHE A 48 0.74 9.32 16.62
C PHE A 48 1.46 10.46 15.87
N PHE A 49 0.82 11.63 15.76
CA PHE A 49 1.42 12.76 15.03
C PHE A 49 2.58 13.42 15.78
N ARG A 50 2.66 13.32 17.11
CA ARG A 50 3.85 13.72 17.88
C ARG A 50 5.05 12.85 17.54
N VAL A 51 4.84 11.53 17.42
CA VAL A 51 5.89 10.62 16.94
C VAL A 51 6.29 11.00 15.52
N GLU A 52 5.35 11.20 14.60
CA GLU A 52 5.70 11.57 13.22
C GLU A 52 6.39 12.93 13.11
N LEU A 53 6.00 13.91 13.95
CA LEU A 53 6.70 15.19 14.05
C LEU A 53 8.14 15.00 14.55
N GLU A 54 8.35 14.21 15.60
CA GLU A 54 9.70 13.87 16.08
C GLU A 54 10.54 13.22 14.96
N GLN A 55 9.96 12.23 14.26
CA GLN A 55 10.63 11.55 13.15
C GLN A 55 10.95 12.52 12.02
N PHE A 56 10.09 13.49 11.72
CA PHE A 56 10.35 14.51 10.72
C PHE A 56 11.51 15.45 11.11
N LEU A 57 11.57 15.89 12.36
CA LEU A 57 12.65 16.72 12.87
C LEU A 57 14.01 15.99 12.83
N LEU A 58 14.01 14.70 13.18
CA LEU A 58 15.19 13.84 13.08
C LEU A 58 15.61 13.63 11.63
N LEU A 59 14.65 13.34 10.74
CA LEU A 59 14.88 13.16 9.31
C LEU A 59 15.51 14.40 8.69
N ALA A 60 14.99 15.59 8.99
CA ALA A 60 15.52 16.81 8.42
C ALA A 60 16.96 17.08 8.84
N ARG A 61 17.33 16.73 10.08
CA ARG A 61 18.72 16.79 10.53
C ARG A 61 19.61 15.77 9.80
N GLU A 62 19.10 14.56 9.56
CA GLU A 62 19.84 13.48 8.89
C GLU A 62 20.08 13.76 7.40
N GLN A 63 19.11 14.37 6.72
CA GLN A 63 19.16 14.68 5.29
C GLN A 63 19.58 16.12 4.97
N ASP A 64 19.90 16.93 5.99
CA ASP A 64 20.18 18.37 5.87
C ASP A 64 19.05 19.13 5.14
N PHE A 65 17.80 18.78 5.43
CA PHE A 65 16.64 19.44 4.85
C PHE A 65 16.33 20.75 5.55
N ASN A 66 15.94 21.77 4.75
CA ASN A 66 15.25 22.92 5.29
C ASN A 66 13.81 22.53 5.69
N LEU A 67 13.57 22.40 7.00
CA LEU A 67 12.28 22.06 7.59
C LEU A 67 11.10 22.89 7.07
N LEU A 68 11.37 24.13 6.65
CA LEU A 68 10.35 25.08 6.20
C LEU A 68 9.99 24.93 4.71
N GLU A 69 10.73 24.12 3.95
CA GLU A 69 10.58 23.97 2.50
C GLU A 69 10.04 22.59 2.08
N ILE A 70 10.02 21.62 3.00
CA ILE A 70 9.51 20.28 2.68
C ILE A 70 7.99 20.29 2.66
N ASN A 71 7.43 19.97 1.49
CA ASN A 71 6.00 19.79 1.29
C ASN A 71 5.53 18.37 1.63
N SER A 72 4.27 18.27 1.99
CA SER A 72 3.58 17.03 2.33
C SER A 72 2.10 17.09 1.93
N SER A 73 1.41 15.95 2.04
CA SER A 73 -0.04 15.95 2.16
C SER A 73 -0.50 16.65 3.44
N TYR A 74 -1.81 16.87 3.57
CA TYR A 74 -2.41 17.46 4.76
C TYR A 74 -2.14 16.64 6.04
N ALA A 75 -1.79 15.36 5.90
CA ALA A 75 -1.51 14.44 7.01
C ALA A 75 0.00 14.29 7.30
N GLY A 76 0.87 14.99 6.57
CA GLY A 76 2.32 14.92 6.76
C GLY A 76 3.04 13.81 5.98
N ALA A 77 2.37 13.17 5.00
CA ALA A 77 3.03 12.18 4.14
C ALA A 77 3.87 12.86 3.05
N LEU A 78 5.06 12.31 2.79
CA LEU A 78 6.15 12.95 2.07
C LEU A 78 6.41 12.30 0.70
N GLY A 79 6.65 13.15 -0.29
CA GLY A 79 7.23 12.78 -1.58
C GLY A 79 6.35 11.92 -2.48
N ILE A 80 7.00 11.34 -3.50
CA ILE A 80 6.40 10.48 -4.52
C ILE A 80 5.67 9.26 -3.92
N PRO A 81 6.21 8.57 -2.88
CA PRO A 81 5.55 7.41 -2.31
C PRO A 81 4.59 7.74 -1.15
N GLN A 82 4.41 9.02 -0.79
CA GLN A 82 3.61 9.45 0.38
C GLN A 82 3.99 8.72 1.67
N PHE A 83 5.28 8.63 1.96
CA PHE A 83 5.74 8.06 3.22
C PHE A 83 5.52 9.02 4.38
N MET A 84 4.93 8.53 5.47
CA MET A 84 5.05 9.21 6.76
C MET A 84 6.54 9.33 7.15
N PRO A 85 6.95 10.37 7.90
CA PRO A 85 8.35 10.57 8.28
C PRO A 85 9.01 9.35 8.91
N SER A 86 8.29 8.60 9.76
CA SER A 86 8.78 7.35 10.34
C SER A 86 9.07 6.27 9.29
N ASN A 87 8.26 6.18 8.25
CA ASN A 87 8.45 5.25 7.14
C ASN A 87 9.60 5.70 6.22
N PHE A 88 9.76 7.01 6.00
CA PHE A 88 10.94 7.55 5.31
C PHE A 88 12.20 7.06 6.00
N ARG A 89 12.36 7.36 7.30
CA ARG A 89 13.57 7.01 8.04
C ARG A 89 13.87 5.51 8.09
N LYS A 90 12.83 4.66 8.05
CA LYS A 90 12.99 3.20 8.13
C LYS A 90 13.22 2.51 6.80
N TYR A 91 12.57 2.99 5.74
CA TYR A 91 12.41 2.22 4.51
C TYR A 91 12.91 2.94 3.26
N ALA A 92 13.16 4.25 3.32
CA ALA A 92 13.70 4.96 2.18
C ALA A 92 15.16 4.55 1.91
N LEU A 93 15.52 4.43 0.63
CA LEU A 93 16.83 3.98 0.17
C LEU A 93 17.37 4.89 -0.92
N ASP A 94 18.67 5.13 -0.89
CA ASP A 94 19.45 5.64 -2.03
C ASP A 94 19.51 4.51 -3.05
N TYR A 95 18.61 4.54 -4.03
CA TYR A 95 18.42 3.44 -4.96
C TYR A 95 19.23 3.60 -6.24
N ASN A 96 19.62 4.83 -6.58
CA ASN A 96 20.48 5.10 -7.72
C ASN A 96 21.98 5.13 -7.35
N GLY A 97 22.32 5.07 -6.06
CA GLY A 97 23.69 5.01 -5.54
C GLY A 97 24.43 6.34 -5.59
N ASN A 98 23.72 7.47 -5.57
CA ASN A 98 24.32 8.81 -5.66
C ASN A 98 24.77 9.38 -4.30
N GLY A 99 24.55 8.63 -3.21
CA GLY A 99 24.89 9.00 -1.84
C GLY A 99 23.80 9.76 -1.10
N LYS A 100 22.61 9.94 -1.67
CA LYS A 100 21.47 10.66 -1.09
C LYS A 100 20.19 9.84 -1.19
N VAL A 101 19.30 10.03 -0.22
CA VAL A 101 17.96 9.41 -0.23
C VAL A 101 16.93 10.50 -0.55
N ASP A 102 16.48 10.60 -1.79
CA ASP A 102 15.52 11.60 -2.25
C ASP A 102 14.25 10.98 -2.86
N ILE A 103 13.37 10.49 -2.00
CA ILE A 103 12.01 10.06 -2.42
C ILE A 103 11.07 11.24 -2.75
N LEU A 104 11.51 12.48 -2.54
CA LEU A 104 10.72 13.67 -2.82
C LEU A 104 10.75 13.99 -4.31
N HIS A 105 11.91 13.83 -4.95
CA HIS A 105 12.12 14.22 -6.35
C HIS A 105 12.70 13.11 -7.23
N GLU A 106 13.36 12.09 -6.67
CA GLU A 106 14.00 11.04 -7.46
C GLU A 106 13.11 9.80 -7.58
N ALA A 107 12.68 9.52 -8.80
CA ALA A 107 11.85 8.36 -9.10
C ALA A 107 12.56 7.03 -8.76
N ALA A 108 13.89 6.97 -8.90
CA ALA A 108 14.67 5.78 -8.57
C ALA A 108 14.51 5.43 -7.08
N ASP A 109 14.72 6.41 -6.20
CA ASP A 109 14.62 6.24 -4.76
C ASP A 109 13.19 5.94 -4.34
N ALA A 110 12.19 6.60 -4.92
CA ALA A 110 10.79 6.26 -4.68
C ALA A 110 10.48 4.79 -5.04
N ILE A 111 10.94 4.31 -6.20
CA ILE A 111 10.76 2.92 -6.65
C ILE A 111 11.44 1.93 -5.72
N GLY A 112 12.70 2.20 -5.34
CA GLY A 112 13.46 1.36 -4.41
C GLY A 112 12.81 1.29 -3.03
N SER A 113 12.37 2.45 -2.53
CA SER A 113 11.78 2.61 -1.20
C SER A 113 10.43 1.91 -1.07
N VAL A 114 9.54 2.02 -2.08
CA VAL A 114 8.27 1.27 -2.10
C VAL A 114 8.53 -0.23 -2.11
N ALA A 115 9.47 -0.70 -2.93
CA ALA A 115 9.81 -2.12 -3.00
C ALA A 115 10.40 -2.64 -1.69
N ASN A 116 11.25 -1.85 -1.03
CA ASN A 116 11.82 -2.17 0.28
C ASN A 116 10.74 -2.23 1.36
N TYR A 117 9.81 -1.28 1.37
CA TYR A 117 8.65 -1.29 2.26
C TYR A 117 7.85 -2.58 2.11
N PHE A 118 7.46 -2.93 0.89
CA PHE A 118 6.69 -4.15 0.62
C PHE A 118 7.43 -5.41 1.07
N LYS A 119 8.73 -5.52 0.77
CA LYS A 119 9.56 -6.64 1.24
C LYS A 119 9.61 -6.71 2.77
N HIS A 120 9.80 -5.58 3.43
CA HIS A 120 9.87 -5.51 4.89
C HIS A 120 8.58 -6.00 5.56
N TYR A 121 7.42 -5.62 5.01
CA TYR A 121 6.12 -6.04 5.51
C TYR A 121 5.69 -7.44 5.07
N GLY A 122 6.56 -8.19 4.39
CA GLY A 122 6.37 -9.61 4.14
C GLY A 122 5.78 -9.97 2.78
N TRP A 123 5.95 -9.12 1.76
CA TRP A 123 5.55 -9.46 0.40
C TRP A 123 6.13 -10.82 -0.05
N ARG A 124 5.25 -11.72 -0.49
CA ARG A 124 5.59 -13.07 -0.95
C ARG A 124 5.59 -13.11 -2.47
N SER A 125 6.78 -13.22 -3.06
CA SER A 125 6.96 -13.22 -4.51
C SER A 125 6.27 -14.43 -5.15
N GLY A 126 5.49 -14.20 -6.21
CA GLY A 126 4.75 -15.25 -6.93
C GLY A 126 3.41 -15.63 -6.30
N GLU A 127 3.11 -15.20 -5.07
CA GLU A 127 1.79 -15.43 -4.46
C GLU A 127 0.75 -14.40 -4.96
N PRO A 128 -0.53 -14.81 -5.08
CA PRO A 128 -1.61 -13.92 -5.51
C PRO A 128 -1.85 -12.79 -4.51
N VAL A 129 -2.48 -11.71 -5.00
CA VAL A 129 -2.88 -10.57 -4.16
C VAL A 129 -4.37 -10.63 -3.87
N ALA A 130 -5.19 -10.58 -4.90
CA ALA A 130 -6.61 -10.86 -4.80
C ALA A 130 -7.09 -11.57 -6.07
N LEU A 131 -8.17 -12.33 -5.95
CA LEU A 131 -8.86 -12.95 -7.07
C LEU A 131 -10.36 -12.70 -6.93
N LEU A 132 -10.99 -12.24 -8.01
CA LEU A 132 -12.45 -12.15 -8.08
C LEU A 132 -13.04 -13.55 -7.86
N ALA A 133 -14.11 -13.64 -7.08
CA ALA A 133 -14.75 -14.89 -6.72
C ALA A 133 -16.26 -14.81 -6.93
N SER A 134 -16.84 -15.94 -7.32
CA SER A 134 -18.29 -16.16 -7.25
C SER A 134 -18.64 -16.86 -5.94
N VAL A 135 -19.82 -16.56 -5.41
CA VAL A 135 -20.35 -17.19 -4.20
C VAL A 135 -21.72 -17.78 -4.54
N ALA A 136 -21.89 -19.08 -4.37
CA ALA A 136 -23.14 -19.76 -4.72
C ALA A 136 -24.25 -19.50 -3.69
N ASP A 137 -23.90 -19.44 -2.41
CA ASP A 137 -24.84 -19.19 -1.32
C ASP A 137 -24.27 -18.19 -0.30
N ALA A 138 -24.54 -16.90 -0.54
CA ALA A 138 -24.04 -15.83 0.32
C ALA A 138 -24.65 -15.84 1.74
N GLN A 139 -25.78 -16.52 1.97
CA GLN A 139 -26.39 -16.59 3.31
C GLN A 139 -25.60 -17.48 4.28
N ARG A 140 -24.74 -18.36 3.73
CA ARG A 140 -23.89 -19.26 4.50
C ARG A 140 -22.48 -18.71 4.74
N LEU A 141 -22.21 -17.48 4.30
CA LEU A 141 -20.97 -16.80 4.63
C LEU A 141 -20.92 -16.53 6.13
N GLY A 142 -19.92 -17.10 6.80
CA GLY A 142 -19.58 -16.79 8.18
C GLY A 142 -18.90 -15.43 8.32
N VAL A 143 -18.00 -15.30 9.30
CA VAL A 143 -17.22 -14.07 9.48
C VAL A 143 -16.20 -13.94 8.33
N MET A 144 -16.49 -13.05 7.40
CA MET A 144 -15.72 -12.82 6.18
C MET A 144 -14.27 -12.33 6.42
N THR A 145 -13.98 -11.83 7.63
CA THR A 145 -12.63 -11.39 8.02
C THR A 145 -11.70 -12.52 8.47
N GLU A 146 -12.17 -13.77 8.53
CA GLU A 146 -11.32 -14.91 8.89
C GLU A 146 -10.54 -15.43 7.68
N VAL A 147 -9.29 -15.84 7.89
CA VAL A 147 -8.49 -16.49 6.85
C VAL A 147 -8.81 -17.98 6.83
N SER A 148 -9.21 -18.51 5.68
CA SER A 148 -9.56 -19.92 5.49
C SER A 148 -8.96 -20.48 4.19
N PRO A 149 -8.58 -21.77 4.14
CA PRO A 149 -8.25 -22.43 2.89
C PRO A 149 -9.42 -22.38 1.90
N LEU A 150 -9.13 -22.36 0.60
CA LEU A 150 -10.17 -22.31 -0.43
C LEU A 150 -11.20 -23.46 -0.33
N LEU A 151 -10.78 -24.64 0.15
CA LEU A 151 -11.69 -25.76 0.38
C LEU A 151 -12.74 -25.45 1.47
N GLY A 152 -12.37 -24.70 2.51
CA GLY A 152 -13.30 -24.23 3.54
C GLY A 152 -14.36 -23.33 2.93
N TRP A 153 -13.93 -22.26 2.24
CA TRP A 153 -14.82 -21.35 1.53
C TRP A 153 -15.76 -22.03 0.52
N ARG A 154 -15.25 -23.02 -0.22
CA ARG A 154 -16.05 -23.86 -1.13
C ARG A 154 -17.12 -24.65 -0.39
N THR A 155 -16.77 -25.23 0.75
CA THR A 155 -17.68 -26.08 1.54
C THR A 155 -18.77 -25.26 2.23
N ASP A 156 -18.41 -24.07 2.73
CA ASP A 156 -19.30 -23.23 3.51
C ASP A 156 -20.34 -22.52 2.62
N ALA A 157 -19.90 -21.91 1.51
CA ALA A 157 -20.73 -21.02 0.68
C ALA A 157 -20.59 -21.23 -0.84
N GLY A 158 -19.89 -22.28 -1.28
CA GLY A 158 -19.68 -22.55 -2.71
C GLY A 158 -18.80 -21.51 -3.40
N VAL A 159 -17.83 -20.92 -2.69
CA VAL A 159 -16.96 -19.87 -3.22
C VAL A 159 -16.00 -20.44 -4.27
N THR A 160 -15.96 -19.86 -5.46
CA THR A 160 -15.00 -20.26 -6.51
C THR A 160 -14.29 -19.06 -7.13
N PRO A 161 -12.95 -19.11 -7.32
CA PRO A 161 -12.24 -18.05 -8.02
C PRO A 161 -12.68 -18.00 -9.49
N ALA A 162 -12.86 -16.79 -10.02
CA ALA A 162 -13.22 -16.57 -11.42
C ALA A 162 -12.10 -17.03 -12.37
N LEU A 163 -10.84 -16.87 -11.95
CA LEU A 163 -9.71 -17.42 -12.68
C LEU A 163 -9.60 -18.93 -12.41
N LYS A 164 -9.72 -19.73 -13.46
CA LYS A 164 -9.38 -21.16 -13.39
C LYS A 164 -7.86 -21.28 -13.28
N THR A 165 -7.39 -21.88 -12.20
CA THR A 165 -6.00 -22.27 -12.02
C THR A 165 -5.93 -23.70 -11.48
N ASP A 166 -4.92 -24.43 -11.94
CA ASP A 166 -4.55 -25.74 -11.40
C ASP A 166 -3.63 -25.60 -10.17
N ASP A 167 -3.18 -24.38 -9.87
CA ASP A 167 -2.31 -24.10 -8.74
C ASP A 167 -3.08 -24.22 -7.41
N VAL A 168 -2.40 -24.75 -6.39
CA VAL A 168 -2.89 -24.73 -5.03
C VAL A 168 -2.80 -23.29 -4.50
N LEU A 169 -3.95 -22.64 -4.36
CA LEU A 169 -4.03 -21.30 -3.81
C LEU A 169 -3.76 -21.30 -2.29
N PRO A 170 -3.00 -20.30 -1.78
CA PRO A 170 -2.82 -20.15 -0.34
C PRO A 170 -4.15 -19.82 0.36
N PRO A 171 -4.20 -19.92 1.71
CA PRO A 171 -5.34 -19.44 2.46
C PRO A 171 -5.64 -17.96 2.17
N ALA A 172 -6.92 -17.63 2.13
CA ALA A 172 -7.42 -16.28 1.86
C ALA A 172 -8.56 -15.93 2.79
N TRP A 173 -8.82 -14.65 2.96
CA TRP A 173 -10.08 -14.16 3.52
C TRP A 173 -10.97 -13.68 2.38
N LEU A 174 -12.29 -13.68 2.61
CA LEU A 174 -13.27 -13.29 1.60
C LEU A 174 -13.70 -11.84 1.85
N LEU A 175 -13.56 -10.98 0.87
CA LEU A 175 -14.02 -9.60 0.92
C LEU A 175 -15.37 -9.46 0.24
N ASP A 176 -16.29 -8.74 0.88
CA ASP A 176 -17.48 -8.19 0.24
C ASP A 176 -17.17 -6.73 -0.13
N LEU A 177 -17.06 -6.45 -1.42
CA LEU A 177 -16.87 -5.09 -1.94
C LEU A 177 -18.05 -4.72 -2.86
N THR A 178 -19.25 -5.18 -2.51
CA THR A 178 -20.49 -4.82 -3.20
C THR A 178 -20.65 -3.30 -3.28
N LEU A 179 -20.72 -2.78 -4.51
CA LEU A 179 -21.08 -1.41 -4.78
C LEU A 179 -22.51 -1.40 -5.35
N GLU A 180 -23.41 -0.73 -4.64
CA GLU A 180 -24.84 -0.64 -4.99
C GLU A 180 -25.48 -2.02 -5.21
N ASN A 181 -25.66 -2.43 -6.47
CA ASN A 181 -26.32 -3.68 -6.87
C ASN A 181 -25.35 -4.74 -7.42
N ASP A 182 -24.08 -4.39 -7.64
CA ASP A 182 -23.08 -5.28 -8.23
C ASP A 182 -22.27 -5.94 -7.10
N LYS A 183 -22.72 -7.12 -6.69
CA LYS A 183 -22.03 -7.91 -5.67
C LYS A 183 -20.70 -8.41 -6.19
N GLU A 184 -19.61 -7.91 -5.62
CA GLU A 184 -18.27 -8.37 -5.91
C GLU A 184 -17.63 -8.99 -4.68
N TYR A 185 -17.36 -10.29 -4.77
CA TYR A 185 -16.59 -11.02 -3.78
C TYR A 185 -15.16 -11.21 -4.24
N TRP A 186 -14.21 -10.99 -3.35
CA TRP A 186 -12.78 -11.13 -3.66
C TRP A 186 -12.11 -12.03 -2.63
N LEU A 187 -11.37 -13.04 -3.10
CA LEU A 187 -10.42 -13.77 -2.25
C LEU A 187 -9.17 -12.91 -2.11
N ALA A 188 -8.93 -12.37 -0.92
CA ALA A 188 -7.75 -11.59 -0.59
C ALA A 188 -6.71 -12.46 0.13
N PHE A 189 -5.46 -12.35 -0.30
CA PHE A 189 -4.34 -13.15 0.21
C PHE A 189 -3.36 -12.28 1.00
N GLU A 190 -2.31 -12.87 1.56
CA GLU A 190 -1.31 -12.15 2.39
C GLU A 190 -0.77 -10.87 1.70
N ASN A 191 -0.49 -10.93 0.39
CA ASN A 191 0.02 -9.77 -0.33
C ASN A 191 -0.98 -8.62 -0.41
N PHE A 192 -2.29 -8.88 -0.27
CA PHE A 192 -3.30 -7.83 -0.11
C PHE A 192 -3.13 -7.09 1.21
N ASP A 193 -2.87 -7.85 2.29
CA ASP A 193 -2.62 -7.28 3.62
C ASP A 193 -1.34 -6.44 3.64
N VAL A 194 -0.31 -6.83 2.87
CA VAL A 194 0.91 -6.02 2.66
C VAL A 194 0.57 -4.67 2.03
N ILE A 195 -0.31 -4.63 1.03
CA ILE A 195 -0.77 -3.36 0.45
C ILE A 195 -1.56 -2.55 1.48
N MET A 196 -2.40 -3.20 2.30
CA MET A 196 -3.14 -2.54 3.38
C MET A 196 -2.24 -1.99 4.51
N ARG A 197 -0.99 -2.45 4.64
CA ARG A 197 -0.01 -1.81 5.55
C ARG A 197 0.33 -0.39 5.09
N TYR A 198 0.31 -0.16 3.79
CA TYR A 198 0.54 1.16 3.19
C TYR A 198 -0.61 2.13 3.51
N ASN A 199 -1.85 1.65 3.36
CA ASN A 199 -3.07 2.37 3.75
C ASN A 199 -4.15 1.36 4.17
N ILE A 200 -4.68 1.51 5.39
CA ILE A 200 -5.59 0.56 6.06
C ILE A 200 -7.03 0.56 5.48
N SER A 201 -7.16 0.33 4.17
CA SER A 201 -8.42 0.35 3.44
C SER A 201 -8.45 -0.74 2.36
N SER A 202 -9.48 -1.60 2.39
CA SER A 202 -9.68 -2.62 1.37
C SER A 202 -9.95 -2.02 -0.01
N PHE A 203 -10.65 -0.88 -0.09
CA PHE A 203 -10.85 -0.16 -1.35
C PHE A 203 -9.55 0.38 -1.92
N TYR A 204 -8.66 0.90 -1.07
CA TYR A 204 -7.32 1.33 -1.49
C TYR A 204 -6.53 0.13 -2.04
N ALA A 205 -6.47 -0.97 -1.29
CA ALA A 205 -5.69 -2.14 -1.69
C ALA A 205 -6.24 -2.79 -2.97
N LEU A 206 -7.56 -2.84 -3.14
CA LEU A 206 -8.17 -3.29 -4.38
C LEU A 206 -7.87 -2.33 -5.54
N SER A 207 -7.92 -1.02 -5.33
CA SER A 207 -7.62 -0.03 -6.38
C SER A 207 -6.17 -0.16 -6.86
N VAL A 208 -5.22 -0.32 -5.94
CA VAL A 208 -3.81 -0.60 -6.25
C VAL A 208 -3.69 -1.92 -7.03
N HIS A 209 -4.37 -2.97 -6.57
CA HIS A 209 -4.35 -4.27 -7.24
C HIS A 209 -4.88 -4.20 -8.68
N GLN A 210 -6.04 -3.61 -8.89
CA GLN A 210 -6.67 -3.47 -10.20
C GLN A 210 -5.84 -2.58 -11.13
N LEU A 211 -5.27 -1.48 -10.64
CA LEU A 211 -4.35 -0.66 -11.41
C LEU A 211 -3.10 -1.46 -11.82
N ALA A 212 -2.52 -2.26 -10.90
CA ALA A 212 -1.39 -3.13 -11.22
C ALA A 212 -1.75 -4.15 -12.31
N GLN A 213 -2.95 -4.75 -12.27
CA GLN A 213 -3.41 -5.65 -13.33
C GLN A 213 -3.52 -4.91 -14.67
N ALA A 214 -4.16 -3.74 -14.69
CA ALA A 214 -4.31 -2.93 -15.91
C ALA A 214 -2.95 -2.52 -16.51
N LEU A 215 -1.98 -2.14 -15.67
CA LEU A 215 -0.61 -1.82 -16.09
C LEU A 215 0.13 -3.03 -16.67
N ARG A 216 -0.08 -4.22 -16.10
CA ARG A 216 0.51 -5.46 -16.61
C ARG A 216 -0.08 -5.84 -17.96
N ASP A 217 -1.39 -5.69 -18.12
CA ASP A 217 -2.10 -6.07 -19.33
C ASP A 217 -1.86 -5.07 -20.47
N GLY A 218 -1.82 -3.76 -20.17
CA GLY A 218 -1.51 -2.71 -21.15
C GLY A 218 -0.04 -2.67 -21.60
N ARG A 219 0.85 -3.46 -20.99
CA ARG A 219 2.24 -3.67 -21.43
C ARG A 219 2.38 -4.80 -22.47
N ARG A 220 1.34 -5.61 -22.68
CA ARG A 220 1.31 -6.69 -23.67
C ARG A 220 0.84 -6.17 -25.02
#